data_AF-A0A3D0MJ24-F1
#
_entry.id   AF-A0A3D0MJ24-F1
#
_cell.length_a   1.000
_cell.length_b   1.000
_cell.length_c   1.000
_cell.angle_alpha   90.00
_cell.angle_beta   90.00
_cell.angle_gamma   90.00
#
_symmetry.space_group_name_H-M   'P 1'
#
loop_
_entity.id
_entity.type
_entity.pdbx_description
1 polymer ?
#
loop_
_entity_poly.entity_id
_entity_poly.type
_entity_poly.pdbx_seq_one_letter_code
_entity_poly.pdbx_strand_id
1 'polypeptide(L)'
;MPIPKCMQGRLSVPVVGAPLFIISNPDLVIAQCKAGVVGSFPALNARPAEELDKWLTRIKAELAEHDAANPDNLSAPFAVNQIVHNSNDRLMQDVELCVKHEVPVVITSLGARPEVFEAIHSYGGICLHDVINNRFAKKAIEKGADGLICVAAGAGGHAGTLSPMAFIQEVREWFDGPVLLSGAISTG
;
A
#
# COMPACT_ATOMS: atom_id res chain seq x y z
N MET A 1 16.79 5.64 -4.40
CA MET A 1 16.83 4.31 -3.73
C MET A 1 15.52 3.60 -4.02
N PRO A 2 15.53 2.31 -4.39
CA PRO A 2 14.31 1.59 -4.76
C PRO A 2 13.35 1.37 -3.59
N ILE A 3 13.82 1.50 -2.34
CA ILE A 3 12.99 1.44 -1.13
C ILE A 3 12.64 2.86 -0.65
N PRO A 4 11.35 3.20 -0.52
CA PRO A 4 10.90 4.51 -0.03
C PRO A 4 11.43 4.86 1.37
N LYS A 5 11.62 6.15 1.64
CA LYS A 5 12.22 6.65 2.90
C LYS A 5 11.47 6.17 4.15
N CYS A 6 10.14 6.11 4.11
CA CYS A 6 9.32 5.63 5.25
C CYS A 6 9.54 4.15 5.59
N MET A 7 10.17 3.38 4.72
CA MET A 7 10.45 1.94 4.90
C MET A 7 11.93 1.65 5.23
N GLN A 8 12.83 2.63 5.06
CA GLN A 8 14.27 2.39 5.21
C GLN A 8 14.64 2.11 6.68
N GLY A 9 15.37 1.02 6.92
CA GLY A 9 15.78 0.59 8.26
C GLY A 9 14.65 0.07 9.14
N ARG A 10 13.45 -0.15 8.59
CA ARG A 10 12.25 -0.60 9.30
C ARG A 10 11.77 -2.00 8.91
N LEU A 11 12.40 -2.61 7.90
CA LEU A 11 11.96 -3.88 7.32
C LEU A 11 12.95 -5.00 7.64
N SER A 12 12.44 -6.14 8.10
CA SER A 12 13.19 -7.40 8.23
C SER A 12 13.43 -8.05 6.87
N VAL A 13 12.47 -7.87 5.95
CA VAL A 13 12.48 -8.32 4.56
C VAL A 13 11.74 -7.31 3.69
N PRO A 14 12.11 -7.10 2.41
CA PRO A 14 11.46 -6.13 1.53
C PRO A 14 10.09 -6.62 1.01
N VAL A 15 9.16 -6.88 1.94
CA VAL A 15 7.85 -7.46 1.66
C VAL A 15 6.74 -6.56 2.19
N VAL A 16 5.66 -6.48 1.42
CA VAL A 16 4.37 -5.92 1.84
C VAL A 16 3.37 -7.07 1.94
N GLY A 17 2.70 -7.20 3.08
CA GLY A 17 1.54 -8.08 3.22
C GLY A 17 0.40 -7.52 2.38
N ALA A 18 -0.01 -8.21 1.32
CA ALA A 18 -1.01 -7.70 0.38
C ALA A 18 -2.34 -7.35 1.08
N PRO A 19 -3.02 -6.27 0.65
CA PRO A 19 -4.29 -5.88 1.23
C PRO A 19 -5.38 -6.85 0.74
N LEU A 20 -5.87 -7.71 1.63
CA LEU A 20 -6.86 -8.72 1.31
C LEU A 20 -8.24 -8.29 1.80
N PHE A 21 -9.21 -8.23 0.89
CA PHE A 21 -10.58 -7.87 1.22
C PHE A 21 -11.16 -8.86 2.23
N ILE A 22 -11.84 -8.33 3.26
CA ILE A 22 -12.39 -9.06 4.42
C ILE A 22 -11.32 -9.66 5.38
N ILE A 23 -10.16 -10.07 4.87
CA ILE A 23 -9.13 -10.78 5.65
C ILE A 23 -8.20 -9.81 6.39
N SER A 24 -7.69 -8.78 5.71
CA SER A 24 -6.75 -7.82 6.32
C SER A 24 -7.49 -6.92 7.31
N ASN A 25 -7.27 -7.16 8.60
CA ASN A 25 -7.82 -6.41 9.72
C ASN A 25 -6.66 -5.82 10.57
N PRO A 26 -6.95 -5.01 11.61
CA PRO A 26 -5.90 -4.40 12.42
C PRO A 26 -4.96 -5.41 13.08
N ASP A 27 -5.47 -6.55 13.55
CA ASP A 27 -4.64 -7.57 14.21
C ASP A 27 -3.56 -8.10 13.27
N LEU A 28 -3.94 -8.43 12.02
CA LEU A 28 -3.00 -8.91 11.01
C LEU A 28 -1.99 -7.83 10.62
N VAL A 29 -2.47 -6.60 10.37
CA VAL A 29 -1.62 -5.47 9.97
C VAL A 29 -0.60 -5.15 11.05
N ILE A 30 -1.02 -5.08 12.31
CA ILE A 30 -0.16 -4.79 13.45
C ILE A 30 0.88 -5.90 13.62
N ALA A 31 0.48 -7.18 13.53
CA ALA A 31 1.40 -8.31 13.64
C ALA A 31 2.47 -8.29 12.52
N GLN A 32 2.07 -8.01 11.28
CA GLN A 32 3.00 -7.86 10.16
C GLN A 32 3.99 -6.72 10.40
N CYS A 33 3.50 -5.55 10.82
CA CYS A 33 4.33 -4.37 11.07
C CYS A 33 5.36 -4.63 12.17
N LYS A 34 4.95 -5.22 13.29
CA LYS A 34 5.84 -5.61 14.41
C LYS A 34 6.88 -6.67 14.01
N ALA A 35 6.62 -7.46 12.96
CA ALA A 35 7.56 -8.43 12.40
C ALA A 35 8.53 -7.84 11.35
N GLY A 36 8.43 -6.54 11.05
CA GLY A 36 9.23 -5.87 10.03
C GLY A 36 8.75 -6.14 8.59
N VAL A 37 7.46 -6.42 8.41
CA VAL A 37 6.77 -6.52 7.11
C VAL A 37 5.78 -5.37 7.02
N VAL A 38 5.70 -4.67 5.88
CA VAL A 38 4.68 -3.62 5.72
C VAL A 38 3.29 -4.26 5.75
N GLY A 39 2.54 -4.04 6.82
CA GLY A 39 1.17 -4.54 6.93
C GLY A 39 0.22 -3.67 6.12
N SER A 40 -0.75 -4.26 5.43
CA SER A 40 -1.71 -3.46 4.67
C SER A 40 -3.14 -4.01 4.66
N PHE A 41 -4.11 -3.12 4.47
CA PHE A 41 -5.52 -3.47 4.44
C PHE A 41 -6.32 -2.56 3.48
N PRO A 42 -7.37 -3.07 2.82
CA PRO A 42 -8.35 -2.23 2.12
C PRO A 42 -9.14 -1.39 3.11
N ALA A 43 -9.25 -0.08 2.87
CA ALA A 43 -10.08 0.81 3.67
C ALA A 43 -11.51 0.26 3.77
N LEU A 44 -12.05 -0.28 2.66
CA LEU A 44 -13.37 -0.91 2.58
C LEU A 44 -13.60 -2.10 3.53
N ASN A 45 -12.57 -2.66 4.18
CA ASN A 45 -12.74 -3.66 5.23
C ASN A 45 -13.28 -3.06 6.53
N ALA A 46 -12.95 -1.78 6.82
CA ALA A 46 -13.49 -1.07 7.97
C ALA A 46 -14.97 -0.72 7.68
N ARG A 47 -15.87 -1.43 8.35
CA ARG A 47 -17.32 -1.34 8.14
C ARG A 47 -18.03 -1.27 9.49
N PRO A 48 -18.91 -0.28 9.69
CA PRO A 48 -19.25 0.85 8.79
C PRO A 48 -18.08 1.84 8.57
N ALA A 49 -18.25 2.86 7.73
CA ALA A 49 -17.15 3.73 7.27
C ALA A 49 -16.39 4.42 8.43
N GLU A 50 -17.10 4.77 9.50
CA GLU A 50 -16.55 5.34 10.73
C GLU A 50 -15.58 4.41 11.47
N GLU A 51 -15.58 3.10 11.20
CA GLU A 51 -14.63 2.18 11.80
C GLU A 51 -13.19 2.44 11.34
N LEU A 52 -13.00 3.07 10.17
CA LEU A 52 -11.65 3.33 9.66
C LEU A 52 -10.85 4.24 10.60
N ASP A 53 -11.50 5.26 11.18
CA ASP A 53 -10.86 6.18 12.15
C ASP A 53 -10.38 5.43 13.40
N LYS A 54 -11.19 4.48 13.89
CA LYS A 54 -10.84 3.64 15.04
C LYS A 54 -9.70 2.69 14.73
N TRP A 55 -9.73 2.06 13.54
CA TRP A 55 -8.68 1.15 13.10
C TRP A 55 -7.33 1.87 12.97
N LEU A 56 -7.31 3.03 12.32
CA LEU A 56 -6.09 3.84 12.16
C LEU A 56 -5.54 4.30 13.52
N THR A 57 -6.43 4.76 14.41
CA THR A 57 -6.05 5.13 15.78
C THR A 57 -5.39 3.96 16.52
N ARG A 58 -6.02 2.78 16.47
CA ARG A 58 -5.52 1.57 17.12
C ARG A 58 -4.16 1.13 16.56
N ILE A 59 -4.03 1.05 15.24
CA ILE A 59 -2.78 0.65 14.57
C ILE A 59 -1.65 1.61 14.98
N LYS A 60 -1.86 2.93 14.89
CA LYS A 60 -0.84 3.90 15.28
C LYS A 60 -0.44 3.78 16.75
N ALA A 61 -1.42 3.62 17.65
CA ALA A 61 -1.14 3.49 19.08
C ALA A 61 -0.32 2.23 19.40
N GLU A 62 -0.71 1.07 18.88
CA GLU A 62 -0.02 -0.19 19.15
C GLU A 62 1.38 -0.27 18.52
N LEU A 63 1.59 0.36 17.36
CA LEU A 63 2.91 0.45 16.74
C LEU A 63 3.82 1.43 17.49
N ALA A 64 3.29 2.56 17.96
CA ALA A 64 4.05 3.50 18.78
C ALA A 64 4.48 2.87 20.12
N GLU A 65 3.59 2.11 20.77
CA GLU A 65 3.92 1.36 21.98
C GLU A 65 5.03 0.32 21.73
N HIS A 66 4.94 -0.42 20.62
CA HIS A 66 5.98 -1.37 20.24
C HIS A 66 7.33 -0.69 19.98
N ASP A 67 7.35 0.40 19.21
CA ASP A 67 8.57 1.16 18.91
C ASP A 67 9.21 1.71 20.19
N ALA A 68 8.41 2.20 21.14
CA ALA A 68 8.92 2.68 22.43
C ALA A 68 9.53 1.55 23.28
N ALA A 69 8.94 0.35 23.23
CA ALA A 69 9.44 -0.82 23.95
C ALA A 69 10.62 -1.52 23.25
N ASN A 70 10.83 -1.28 21.95
CA ASN A 70 11.82 -1.98 21.12
C ASN A 70 12.64 -0.98 20.27
N PRO A 71 13.45 -0.09 20.88
CA PRO A 71 14.15 0.98 20.18
C PRO A 71 15.13 0.48 19.10
N ASP A 72 15.67 -0.73 19.26
CA ASP A 72 16.61 -1.35 18.30
C ASP A 72 15.90 -2.19 17.23
N ASN A 73 14.59 -2.38 17.34
CA ASN A 73 13.78 -3.16 16.41
C ASN A 73 12.40 -2.53 16.22
N LEU A 74 12.40 -1.37 15.57
CA LEU A 74 11.20 -0.59 15.32
C LEU A 74 10.28 -1.29 14.31
N SER A 75 8.98 -1.10 14.44
CA SER A 75 7.98 -1.62 13.53
C SER A 75 8.10 -1.04 12.11
N ALA A 76 7.71 -1.86 11.13
CA ALA A 76 7.50 -1.44 9.75
C ALA A 76 6.29 -0.50 9.62
N PRO A 77 6.25 0.39 8.62
CA PRO A 77 5.06 1.19 8.37
C PRO A 77 3.88 0.31 7.92
N PHE A 78 2.66 0.80 8.14
CA PHE A 78 1.45 0.19 7.59
C PHE A 78 0.99 0.91 6.32
N ALA A 79 0.17 0.24 5.50
CA ALA A 79 -0.42 0.81 4.30
C ALA A 79 -1.94 0.66 4.27
N VAL A 80 -2.62 1.65 3.68
CA VAL A 80 -4.08 1.61 3.47
C VAL A 80 -4.37 1.57 1.98
N ASN A 81 -5.12 0.55 1.54
CA ASN A 81 -5.54 0.43 0.14
C ASN A 81 -6.87 1.17 -0.10
N GLN A 82 -6.84 2.09 -1.06
CA GLN A 82 -7.95 2.87 -1.54
C GLN A 82 -8.38 2.37 -2.92
N ILE A 83 -9.62 1.88 -3.03
CA ILE A 83 -10.18 1.42 -4.29
C ILE A 83 -10.76 2.62 -5.03
N VAL A 84 -10.07 3.07 -6.09
CA VAL A 84 -10.35 4.32 -6.82
C VAL A 84 -11.33 4.06 -7.98
N HIS A 85 -12.32 3.20 -7.74
CA HIS A 85 -13.37 2.91 -8.71
C HIS A 85 -14.56 3.85 -8.51
N ASN A 86 -15.26 4.24 -9.58
CA ASN A 86 -16.37 5.20 -9.52
C ASN A 86 -17.56 4.73 -8.66
N SER A 87 -17.66 3.43 -8.38
CA SER A 87 -18.69 2.88 -7.49
C SER A 87 -18.34 2.98 -6.00
N ASN A 88 -17.13 3.43 -5.65
CA ASN A 88 -16.74 3.67 -4.26
C ASN A 88 -17.15 5.10 -3.86
N ASP A 89 -18.31 5.21 -3.22
CA ASP A 89 -18.92 6.47 -2.80
C ASP A 89 -18.22 7.12 -1.59
N ARG A 90 -17.47 6.34 -0.81
CA ARG A 90 -16.75 6.81 0.39
C ARG A 90 -15.24 7.02 0.18
N LEU A 91 -14.74 6.97 -1.06
CA LEU A 91 -13.31 7.11 -1.36
C LEU A 91 -12.70 8.37 -0.70
N MET A 92 -13.30 9.54 -0.92
CA MET A 92 -12.72 10.78 -0.39
C MET A 92 -12.84 10.90 1.12
N GLN A 93 -13.91 10.36 1.72
CA GLN A 93 -14.02 10.24 3.18
C GLN A 93 -12.88 9.38 3.75
N ASP A 94 -12.58 8.24 3.12
CA ASP A 94 -11.49 7.38 3.55
C ASP A 94 -10.12 8.05 3.33
N VAL A 95 -9.94 8.82 2.25
CA VAL A 95 -8.72 9.61 1.97
C VAL A 95 -8.52 10.73 3.00
N GLU A 96 -9.58 11.44 3.39
CA GLU A 96 -9.54 12.45 4.45
C GLU A 96 -9.07 11.85 5.78
N LEU A 97 -9.50 10.62 6.09
CA LEU A 97 -8.99 9.89 7.25
C LEU A 97 -7.51 9.49 7.09
N CYS A 98 -7.07 9.11 5.89
CA CYS A 98 -5.64 8.89 5.63
C CYS A 98 -4.81 10.16 5.86
N VAL A 99 -5.31 11.32 5.46
CA VAL A 99 -4.67 12.63 5.70
C VAL A 99 -4.64 12.96 7.19
N LYS A 100 -5.79 12.88 7.87
CA LYS A 100 -5.92 13.12 9.33
C LYS A 100 -4.93 12.26 10.13
N HIS A 101 -4.74 11.02 9.73
CA HIS A 101 -3.84 10.08 10.41
C HIS A 101 -2.42 10.05 9.86
N GLU A 102 -2.11 10.85 8.84
CA GLU A 102 -0.81 10.88 8.17
C GLU A 102 -0.33 9.45 7.81
N VAL A 103 -1.20 8.69 7.13
CA VAL A 103 -0.91 7.29 6.78
C VAL A 103 0.36 7.21 5.93
N PRO A 104 1.40 6.46 6.33
CA PRO A 104 2.72 6.58 5.70
C PRO A 104 2.76 6.04 4.27
N VAL A 105 1.90 5.07 3.93
CA VAL A 105 1.80 4.48 2.60
C VAL A 105 0.33 4.29 2.23
N VAL A 106 -0.09 4.84 1.09
CA VAL A 106 -1.40 4.58 0.50
C VAL A 106 -1.23 3.75 -0.76
N ILE A 107 -1.94 2.64 -0.83
CA ILE A 107 -2.02 1.83 -2.04
C ILE A 107 -3.27 2.26 -2.79
N THR A 108 -3.20 2.46 -4.09
CA THR A 108 -4.38 2.78 -4.92
C THR A 108 -4.57 1.74 -6.01
N SER A 109 -5.81 1.43 -6.36
CA SER A 109 -6.13 0.41 -7.39
C SER A 109 -7.37 0.77 -8.21
N LEU A 110 -7.57 0.07 -9.34
CA LEU A 110 -8.69 0.21 -10.30
C LEU A 110 -8.85 1.57 -11.00
N GLY A 111 -8.16 2.61 -10.55
CA GLY A 111 -8.14 3.93 -11.17
C GLY A 111 -7.05 4.82 -10.57
N ALA A 112 -6.54 5.75 -11.36
CA ALA A 112 -5.58 6.76 -10.89
C ALA A 112 -6.26 8.14 -10.95
N ARG A 113 -6.40 8.78 -9.78
CA ARG A 113 -6.99 10.11 -9.62
C ARG A 113 -5.95 11.04 -8.98
N PRO A 114 -5.52 12.11 -9.68
CA PRO A 114 -4.54 13.07 -9.14
C PRO A 114 -4.95 13.61 -7.77
N GLU A 115 -6.23 13.89 -7.54
CA GLU A 115 -6.71 14.44 -6.27
C GLU A 115 -6.36 13.55 -5.05
N VAL A 116 -6.35 12.21 -5.25
CA VAL A 116 -5.98 11.27 -4.18
C VAL A 116 -4.48 11.37 -3.91
N PHE A 117 -3.65 11.41 -4.96
CA PHE A 117 -2.20 11.51 -4.80
C PHE A 117 -1.79 12.83 -4.16
N GLU A 118 -2.36 13.95 -4.62
CA GLU A 118 -2.14 15.29 -4.05
C GLU A 118 -2.50 15.34 -2.56
N ALA A 119 -3.64 14.74 -2.17
CA ALA A 119 -4.04 14.66 -0.77
C ALA A 119 -3.02 13.88 0.07
N ILE A 120 -2.53 12.74 -0.40
CA ILE A 120 -1.54 11.92 0.32
C ILE A 120 -0.17 12.60 0.39
N HIS A 121 0.24 13.27 -0.69
CA HIS A 121 1.49 14.03 -0.73
C HIS A 121 1.47 15.26 0.17
N SER A 122 0.31 15.83 0.47
CA SER A 122 0.17 17.05 1.29
C SER A 122 0.78 16.94 2.69
N TYR A 123 0.91 15.73 3.23
CA TYR A 123 1.54 15.44 4.53
C TYR A 123 2.83 14.63 4.41
N GLY A 124 3.31 14.36 3.19
CA GLY A 124 4.53 13.57 2.92
C GLY A 124 4.35 12.05 2.93
N GLY A 125 3.10 11.56 2.91
CA GLY A 125 2.82 10.15 2.61
C GLY A 125 3.18 9.80 1.17
N ILE A 126 3.28 8.51 0.85
CA ILE A 126 3.53 8.04 -0.52
C ILE A 126 2.37 7.24 -1.07
N CYS A 127 2.20 7.24 -2.39
CA CYS A 127 1.23 6.48 -3.13
C CYS A 127 1.88 5.40 -4.00
N LEU A 128 1.60 4.13 -3.71
CA LEU A 128 1.93 3.00 -4.57
C LEU A 128 0.68 2.59 -5.36
N HIS A 129 0.79 2.43 -6.68
CA HIS A 129 -0.36 2.13 -7.53
C HIS A 129 -0.33 0.70 -8.07
N ASP A 130 -1.41 -0.05 -7.84
CA ASP A 130 -1.61 -1.38 -8.42
C ASP A 130 -1.84 -1.29 -9.93
N VAL A 131 -1.04 -2.02 -10.69
CA VAL A 131 -1.11 -2.04 -12.16
C VAL A 131 -0.98 -3.46 -12.68
N ILE A 132 -1.74 -3.73 -13.75
CA ILE A 132 -1.79 -5.06 -14.38
C ILE A 132 -1.12 -5.09 -15.76
N ASN A 133 -0.67 -3.94 -16.26
CA ASN A 133 0.10 -3.81 -17.51
C ASN A 133 0.83 -2.45 -17.58
N ASN A 134 1.73 -2.35 -18.56
CA ASN A 134 2.55 -1.15 -18.78
C ASN A 134 1.76 0.12 -19.13
N ARG A 135 0.63 -0.01 -19.82
CA ARG A 135 -0.21 1.16 -20.15
C ARG A 135 -0.76 1.81 -18.89
N PHE A 136 -1.21 1.02 -17.93
CA PHE A 136 -1.68 1.53 -16.64
C PHE A 136 -0.54 1.99 -15.74
N ALA A 137 0.61 1.31 -15.78
CA ALA A 137 1.83 1.72 -15.09
C ALA A 137 2.26 3.15 -15.47
N LYS A 138 2.42 3.42 -16.78
CA LYS A 138 2.80 4.75 -17.28
C LYS A 138 1.79 5.82 -16.87
N LYS A 139 0.49 5.54 -17.05
CA LYS A 139 -0.58 6.46 -16.64
C LYS A 139 -0.61 6.76 -15.15
N ALA A 140 -0.27 5.79 -14.30
CA ALA A 140 -0.23 5.99 -12.85
C ALA A 140 0.91 6.93 -12.45
N ILE A 141 2.11 6.71 -13.00
CA ILE A 141 3.27 7.57 -12.78
C ILE A 141 3.03 8.97 -13.35
N GLU A 142 2.50 9.09 -14.59
CA GLU A 142 2.13 10.37 -15.20
C GLU A 142 1.16 11.18 -14.35
N LYS A 143 0.28 10.51 -13.59
CA LYS A 143 -0.70 11.16 -12.71
C LYS A 143 -0.18 11.48 -11.31
N GLY A 144 1.00 10.98 -10.93
CA GLY A 144 1.64 11.31 -9.65
C GLY A 144 1.80 10.15 -8.67
N ALA A 145 1.62 8.89 -9.07
CA ALA A 145 2.01 7.79 -8.19
C ALA A 145 3.54 7.78 -7.94
N ASP A 146 3.97 7.52 -6.70
CA ASP A 146 5.39 7.43 -6.34
C ASP A 146 6.03 6.13 -6.80
N GLY A 147 5.22 5.07 -6.90
CA GLY A 147 5.70 3.74 -7.23
C GLY A 147 4.60 2.82 -7.76
N LEU A 148 5.01 1.64 -8.20
CA LEU A 148 4.15 0.67 -8.86
C LEU A 148 4.10 -0.64 -8.07
N ILE A 149 2.92 -1.23 -8.01
CA ILE A 149 2.73 -2.62 -7.61
C ILE A 149 2.26 -3.37 -8.85
N CYS A 150 3.18 -4.12 -9.46
CA CYS A 150 2.92 -4.93 -10.64
C CYS A 150 2.16 -6.20 -10.23
N VAL A 151 0.84 -6.18 -10.37
CA VAL A 151 -0.05 -7.30 -10.05
C VAL A 151 -0.11 -8.24 -11.26
N ALA A 152 0.79 -9.22 -11.27
CA ALA A 152 1.01 -10.16 -12.35
C ALA A 152 0.11 -11.41 -12.25
N ALA A 153 0.23 -12.30 -13.24
CA ALA A 153 -0.46 -13.58 -13.24
C ALA A 153 -0.11 -14.41 -11.99
N GLY A 154 -1.12 -15.05 -11.41
CA GLY A 154 -1.01 -15.81 -10.17
C GLY A 154 -1.22 -15.00 -8.88
N ALA A 155 -1.51 -13.70 -8.98
CA ALA A 155 -2.08 -12.95 -7.86
C ALA A 155 -3.55 -13.34 -7.63
N GLY A 156 -4.02 -13.20 -6.38
CA GLY A 156 -5.44 -13.31 -6.07
C GLY A 156 -6.21 -12.05 -6.48
N GLY A 157 -7.53 -12.17 -6.68
CA GLY A 157 -8.39 -11.03 -7.00
C GLY A 157 -8.25 -10.54 -8.46
N HIS A 158 -8.23 -9.22 -8.66
CA HIS A 158 -8.18 -8.59 -9.99
C HIS A 158 -6.76 -8.59 -10.57
N ALA A 159 -6.21 -9.77 -10.83
CA ALA A 159 -4.85 -9.95 -11.32
C ALA A 159 -4.72 -9.67 -12.83
N GLY A 160 -3.52 -9.24 -13.23
CA GLY A 160 -3.13 -9.20 -14.63
C GLY A 160 -2.84 -10.58 -15.21
N THR A 161 -2.66 -10.64 -16.52
CA THR A 161 -2.32 -11.88 -17.25
C THR A 161 -0.84 -11.99 -17.62
N LEU A 162 -0.05 -10.94 -17.34
CA LEU A 162 1.37 -10.91 -17.68
C LEU A 162 2.18 -11.81 -16.74
N SER A 163 3.22 -12.44 -17.29
CA SER A 163 4.22 -13.16 -16.50
C SER A 163 4.88 -12.22 -15.48
N PRO A 164 5.05 -12.63 -14.21
CA PRO A 164 5.75 -11.83 -13.19
C PRO A 164 7.13 -11.33 -13.64
N MET A 165 7.91 -12.21 -14.28
CA MET A 165 9.26 -11.88 -14.73
C MET A 165 9.26 -10.88 -15.89
N ALA A 166 8.41 -11.11 -16.90
CA ALA A 166 8.32 -10.22 -18.06
C ALA A 166 7.81 -8.83 -17.65
N PHE A 167 6.77 -8.79 -16.80
CA PHE A 167 6.17 -7.52 -16.39
C PHE A 167 7.17 -6.63 -15.63
N ILE A 168 7.97 -7.21 -14.72
CA ILE A 168 9.02 -6.44 -14.04
C ILE A 168 10.09 -5.95 -14.99
N GLN A 169 10.56 -6.79 -15.92
CA GLN A 169 11.57 -6.38 -16.91
C GLN A 169 11.07 -5.20 -17.74
N GLU A 170 9.88 -5.31 -18.32
CA GLU A 170 9.35 -4.23 -19.16
C GLU A 170 9.09 -2.92 -18.40
N VAL A 171 8.68 -2.98 -17.12
CA VAL A 171 8.54 -1.77 -16.29
C VAL A 171 9.90 -1.14 -16.00
N ARG A 172 10.93 -1.98 -15.75
CA ARG A 172 12.29 -1.51 -15.47
C ARG A 172 13.00 -0.89 -16.65
N GLU A 173 12.54 -1.09 -17.88
CA GLU A 173 13.06 -0.39 -19.07
C GLU A 173 12.86 1.13 -19.02
N TRP A 174 11.86 1.61 -18.27
CA TRP A 174 11.49 3.03 -18.25
C TRP A 174 11.27 3.62 -16.86
N PHE A 175 11.23 2.81 -15.80
CA PHE A 175 10.95 3.28 -14.44
C PHE A 175 11.99 2.84 -13.41
N ASP A 176 12.71 3.83 -12.88
CA ASP A 176 13.76 3.66 -11.86
C ASP A 176 13.23 3.75 -10.42
N GLY A 177 11.94 4.07 -10.24
CA GLY A 177 11.33 4.24 -8.92
C GLY A 177 11.00 2.92 -8.18
N PRO A 178 10.29 3.00 -7.05
CA PRO A 178 9.83 1.84 -6.29
C PRO A 178 8.91 0.93 -7.11
N VAL A 179 9.28 -0.33 -7.26
CA VAL A 179 8.46 -1.35 -7.93
C VAL A 179 8.34 -2.55 -7.02
N LEU A 180 7.11 -2.96 -6.76
CA LEU A 180 6.76 -4.19 -6.07
C LEU A 180 6.18 -5.17 -7.09
N LEU A 181 6.47 -6.45 -6.90
CA LEU A 181 5.87 -7.54 -7.68
C LEU A 181 4.83 -8.25 -6.80
N SER A 182 3.62 -8.47 -7.34
CA SER A 182 2.58 -9.27 -6.72
C SER A 182 2.13 -10.38 -7.67
N GLY A 183 1.93 -11.59 -7.11
CA GLY A 183 1.45 -12.76 -7.83
C GLY A 183 2.43 -13.93 -7.83
N ALA A 184 1.90 -15.13 -7.54
CA ALA A 184 2.66 -16.39 -7.49
C ALA A 184 3.92 -16.40 -6.60
N ILE A 185 3.97 -15.56 -5.56
CA ILE A 185 5.08 -15.49 -4.59
C ILE A 185 4.55 -15.94 -3.23
N SER A 186 5.02 -17.11 -2.77
CA SER A 186 4.67 -17.66 -1.45
C SER A 186 5.89 -18.06 -0.61
N THR A 187 7.09 -18.05 -1.19
CA THR A 187 8.37 -18.34 -0.53
C THR A 187 9.46 -17.41 -1.09
N GLY A 188 10.56 -17.26 -0.35
CA GLY A 188 11.76 -16.52 -0.77
C GLY A 188 12.65 -17.30 -1.73
#